data_AF-A0A949W101-F1
#
_entry.id   AF-A0A949W101-F1
#
_cell.length_a   1.000
_cell.length_b   1.000
_cell.length_c   1.000
_cell.angle_alpha   90.00
_cell.angle_beta   90.00
_cell.angle_gamma   90.00
#
_symmetry.space_group_name_H-M   'P 1'
#
loop_
_entity.id
_entity.type
_entity.pdbx_description
1 polymer ?
#
loop_
_entity_poly.entity_id
_entity_poly.type
_entity_poly.pdbx_seq_one_letter_code
_entity_poly.pdbx_strand_id
1 'polypeptide(L)'
;MSKPLGIRRWAKKTIRKISGKKSDSSLLAFDDVRRSLEAVQERYLGYRAIPLDRVIGSVGRYNDFNAEFRIDEHLDRTRKDRIKELMERDEILPPVKLYKIGDAYFVLDGNHRIAAAKELDKEFIDADVTECVVPIPFQVGDDEPREAILDAEYRLFLEKTHLDILRPHHQPIEFSTHGRYAVLYRHIQEHRYFLGIERSAPVSLEQAVISWYDTIWTPMVLLINKHKILECFPGRTEGDLYIFIMNHRWVLSQKAGVDVGPEEAIRHFCLEGPCPAPV
;
A
#
# COMPACT_ATOMS: atom_id res chain seq x y z
N MET A 1 3.90 -19.52 -30.59
CA MET A 1 4.59 -19.10 -29.35
C MET A 1 3.54 -18.58 -28.39
N SER A 2 3.23 -19.36 -27.35
CA SER A 2 2.07 -19.15 -26.48
C SER A 2 2.41 -18.18 -25.34
N LYS A 3 1.60 -17.14 -25.13
CA LYS A 3 1.72 -16.22 -23.99
C LYS A 3 1.17 -16.91 -22.72
N PRO A 4 1.82 -16.83 -21.55
CA PRO A 4 1.22 -17.34 -20.31
C PRO A 4 0.06 -16.41 -19.89
N LEU A 5 -1.17 -16.90 -20.11
CA LEU A 5 -2.45 -16.24 -19.81
C LEU A 5 -2.93 -16.47 -18.34
N GLY A 6 -2.05 -16.89 -17.43
CA GLY A 6 -2.45 -17.46 -16.13
C GLY A 6 -2.65 -16.48 -14.97
N ILE A 7 -1.96 -15.34 -14.94
CA ILE A 7 -1.88 -14.51 -13.71
C ILE A 7 -3.04 -13.50 -13.62
N ARG A 8 -3.52 -12.99 -14.76
CA ARG A 8 -4.52 -11.89 -14.81
C ARG A 8 -5.90 -12.22 -14.22
N ARG A 9 -6.24 -13.49 -14.03
CA ARG A 9 -7.62 -13.90 -13.68
C ARG A 9 -7.77 -14.38 -12.24
N TRP A 10 -6.68 -14.69 -11.56
CA TRP A 10 -6.75 -15.32 -10.24
C TRP A 10 -6.85 -14.28 -9.09
N ALA A 11 -6.18 -13.13 -9.19
CA ALA A 11 -6.28 -12.04 -8.21
C ALA A 11 -7.72 -11.50 -8.02
N LYS A 12 -8.57 -11.58 -9.05
CA LYS A 12 -9.95 -11.07 -9.00
C LYS A 12 -10.94 -11.90 -8.17
N LYS A 13 -10.61 -13.14 -7.77
CA LYS A 13 -11.61 -14.07 -7.20
C LYS A 13 -11.52 -14.28 -5.69
N THR A 14 -10.45 -13.86 -5.03
CA THR A 14 -10.24 -14.10 -3.58
C THR A 14 -10.45 -12.86 -2.72
N ILE A 15 -10.30 -11.64 -3.27
CA ILE A 15 -10.43 -10.38 -2.51
C ILE A 15 -11.90 -10.07 -2.10
N ARG A 16 -12.89 -10.71 -2.75
CA ARG A 16 -14.32 -10.42 -2.53
C ARG A 16 -14.92 -11.07 -1.28
N LYS A 17 -14.24 -11.06 -0.13
CA LYS A 17 -14.85 -11.48 1.15
C LYS A 17 -14.21 -10.95 2.45
N ILE A 18 -13.60 -9.77 2.44
CA ILE A 18 -13.31 -9.02 3.69
C ILE A 18 -13.87 -7.59 3.59
N SER A 19 -15.16 -7.49 3.22
CA SER A 19 -15.92 -6.25 3.38
C SER A 19 -16.49 -6.18 4.80
N GLY A 20 -15.58 -6.08 5.77
CA GLY A 20 -15.86 -5.65 7.14
C GLY A 20 -15.36 -4.23 7.29
N LYS A 21 -16.16 -3.26 6.78
CA LYS A 21 -15.87 -1.82 6.74
C LYS A 21 -15.23 -1.28 8.03
N LYS A 22 -13.93 -1.04 7.96
CA LYS A 22 -13.22 0.17 8.40
C LYS A 22 -11.94 0.23 7.56
N SER A 23 -12.11 0.48 6.25
CA SER A 23 -11.01 1.07 5.48
C SER A 23 -10.65 2.36 6.19
N ASP A 24 -9.37 2.61 6.36
CA ASP A 24 -8.86 3.91 6.77
C ASP A 24 -9.54 4.98 5.90
N SER A 25 -10.44 5.75 6.51
CA SER A 25 -11.39 6.60 5.78
C SER A 25 -10.71 7.84 5.22
N SER A 26 -9.42 8.02 5.48
CA SER A 26 -8.59 9.11 5.00
C SER A 26 -8.20 8.96 3.52
N LEU A 27 -7.71 10.04 2.92
CA LEU A 27 -7.09 10.01 1.60
C LEU A 27 -5.78 9.24 1.61
N LEU A 28 -5.35 8.78 0.43
CA LEU A 28 -4.03 8.16 0.29
C LEU A 28 -2.92 9.22 0.37
N ALA A 29 -1.89 8.93 1.18
CA ALA A 29 -0.69 9.74 1.27
C ALA A 29 0.20 9.50 0.04
N PHE A 30 0.47 10.56 -0.72
CA PHE A 30 1.29 10.49 -1.94
C PHE A 30 2.66 9.86 -1.71
N ASP A 31 3.38 10.29 -0.67
CA ASP A 31 4.75 9.83 -0.43
C ASP A 31 4.83 8.36 -0.05
N ASP A 32 3.76 7.78 0.51
CA ASP A 32 3.74 6.35 0.81
C ASP A 32 3.60 5.52 -0.46
N VAL A 33 2.63 5.89 -1.32
CA VAL A 33 2.42 5.23 -2.61
C VAL A 33 3.62 5.43 -3.54
N ARG A 34 4.20 6.63 -3.56
CA ARG A 34 5.40 6.94 -4.36
C ARG A 34 6.59 6.07 -3.97
N ARG A 35 6.83 5.93 -2.65
CA ARG A 35 7.93 5.11 -2.13
C ARG A 35 7.70 3.63 -2.36
N SER A 36 6.49 3.15 -2.14
CA SER A 36 6.20 1.71 -2.24
C SER A 36 6.24 1.17 -3.66
N LEU A 37 5.86 1.99 -4.64
CA LEU A 37 5.92 1.65 -6.07
C LEU A 37 7.19 2.12 -6.76
N GLU A 38 8.19 2.60 -6.00
CA GLU A 38 9.48 3.05 -6.53
C GLU A 38 9.33 4.10 -7.66
N ALA A 39 8.36 5.01 -7.51
CA ALA A 39 8.03 6.03 -8.49
C ALA A 39 9.02 7.22 -8.41
N VAL A 40 10.27 7.00 -8.85
CA VAL A 40 11.37 7.95 -8.67
C VAL A 40 11.46 8.98 -9.80
N GLN A 41 11.17 8.58 -11.04
CA GLN A 41 11.30 9.47 -12.19
C GLN A 41 10.07 10.35 -12.34
N GLU A 42 10.28 11.65 -12.52
CA GLU A 42 9.21 12.61 -12.80
C GLU A 42 9.17 13.04 -14.26
N ARG A 43 7.96 13.25 -14.77
CA ARG A 43 7.67 13.73 -16.12
C ARG A 43 6.54 14.74 -16.10
N TYR A 44 6.82 15.97 -16.51
CA TYR A 44 5.78 16.99 -16.65
C TYR A 44 4.84 16.67 -17.81
N LEU A 45 3.53 16.62 -17.56
CA LEU A 45 2.50 16.32 -18.56
C LEU A 45 1.73 17.57 -19.02
N GLY A 46 1.94 18.71 -18.36
CA GLY A 46 1.29 19.97 -18.69
C GLY A 46 -0.15 20.07 -18.19
N TYR A 47 -0.82 21.12 -18.69
CA TYR A 47 -2.22 21.42 -18.41
C TYR A 47 -3.17 20.44 -19.11
N ARG A 48 -4.12 19.88 -18.35
CA ARG A 48 -5.08 18.86 -18.81
C ARG A 48 -6.36 18.89 -17.96
N ALA A 49 -7.50 18.61 -18.59
CA ALA A 49 -8.70 18.21 -17.87
C ALA A 49 -8.55 16.74 -17.42
N ILE A 50 -8.73 16.47 -16.13
CA ILE A 50 -8.60 15.13 -15.54
C ILE A 50 -9.91 14.71 -14.86
N PRO A 51 -10.25 13.41 -14.86
CA PRO A 51 -11.47 12.92 -14.24
C PRO A 51 -11.32 12.90 -12.71
N LEU A 52 -12.33 13.40 -12.00
CA LEU A 52 -12.28 13.63 -10.55
C LEU A 52 -12.31 12.33 -9.73
N ASP A 53 -12.89 11.26 -10.28
CA ASP A 53 -12.91 9.92 -9.68
C ASP A 53 -11.50 9.32 -9.52
N ARG A 54 -10.55 9.71 -10.37
CA ARG A 54 -9.14 9.28 -10.29
C ARG A 54 -8.30 10.09 -9.30
N VAL A 55 -8.86 11.13 -8.68
CA VAL A 55 -8.20 11.87 -7.61
C VAL A 55 -8.48 11.15 -6.29
N ILE A 56 -7.45 10.50 -5.75
CA ILE A 56 -7.58 9.51 -4.65
C ILE A 56 -6.75 9.88 -3.41
N GLY A 57 -5.90 10.91 -3.50
CA GLY A 57 -4.90 11.18 -2.48
C GLY A 57 -4.43 12.62 -2.42
N SER A 58 -3.60 12.93 -1.41
CA SER A 58 -3.02 14.26 -1.20
C SER A 58 -1.56 14.14 -0.80
N VAL A 59 -0.76 15.15 -1.14
CA VAL A 59 0.67 15.21 -0.78
C VAL A 59 0.87 15.56 0.69
N GLY A 60 -0.01 16.37 1.27
CA GLY A 60 0.18 16.84 2.66
C GLY A 60 -1.08 17.01 3.49
N ARG A 61 -2.27 16.96 2.88
CA ARG A 61 -3.54 17.18 3.59
C ARG A 61 -4.40 15.93 3.64
N TYR A 62 -3.80 14.74 3.55
CA TYR A 62 -4.56 13.49 3.43
C TYR A 62 -5.38 13.14 4.69
N ASN A 63 -5.01 13.68 5.85
CA ASN A 63 -5.76 13.55 7.12
C ASN A 63 -6.91 14.55 7.27
N ASP A 64 -6.96 15.61 6.45
CA ASP A 64 -7.99 16.66 6.56
C ASP A 64 -9.29 16.26 5.84
N PHE A 65 -9.24 15.19 5.06
CA PHE A 65 -10.32 14.75 4.18
C PHE A 65 -10.53 13.24 4.27
N ASN A 66 -11.77 12.84 4.04
CA ASN A 66 -12.09 11.43 3.85
C ASN A 66 -11.82 10.96 2.39
N ALA A 67 -12.01 9.68 2.10
CA ALA A 67 -11.82 9.06 0.79
C ALA A 67 -12.64 9.73 -0.34
N GLU A 68 -13.79 10.31 -0.02
CA GLU A 68 -14.61 11.08 -0.95
C GLU A 68 -14.21 12.57 -1.05
N PHE A 69 -13.06 12.97 -0.51
CA PHE A 69 -12.59 14.36 -0.43
C PHE A 69 -13.54 15.30 0.33
N ARG A 70 -14.30 14.76 1.29
CA ARG A 70 -15.08 15.58 2.23
C ARG A 70 -14.21 16.04 3.36
N ILE A 71 -14.22 17.35 3.63
CA ILE A 71 -13.47 17.97 4.73
C ILE A 71 -14.02 17.43 6.06
N ASP A 72 -13.13 17.05 6.96
CA ASP A 72 -13.48 16.66 8.32
C ASP A 72 -14.41 17.68 8.99
N GLU A 73 -15.38 17.22 9.78
CA GLU A 73 -16.39 18.08 10.41
C GLU A 73 -15.78 19.13 11.34
N HIS A 74 -14.61 18.86 11.90
CA HIS A 74 -13.92 19.77 12.83
C HIS A 74 -13.08 20.85 12.15
N LEU A 75 -12.92 20.80 10.82
CA LEU A 75 -12.07 21.73 10.07
C LEU A 75 -12.88 22.86 9.41
N ASP A 76 -12.24 24.02 9.23
CA ASP A 76 -12.84 25.19 8.59
C ASP A 76 -13.16 24.93 7.11
N ARG A 77 -14.43 25.14 6.74
CA ARG A 77 -14.97 24.95 5.38
C ARG A 77 -15.12 26.26 4.61
N THR A 78 -14.90 27.42 5.24
CA THR A 78 -15.14 28.74 4.65
C THR A 78 -14.48 28.92 3.29
N ARG A 79 -13.23 28.46 3.15
CA ARG A 79 -12.49 28.56 1.89
C ARG A 79 -13.09 27.66 0.80
N LYS A 80 -13.54 26.45 1.13
CA LYS A 80 -14.17 25.51 0.20
C LYS A 80 -15.53 26.03 -0.26
N ASP A 81 -16.32 26.58 0.65
CA ASP A 81 -17.65 27.13 0.34
C ASP A 81 -17.54 28.37 -0.57
N ARG A 82 -16.60 29.28 -0.29
CA ARG A 82 -16.31 30.40 -1.20
C ARG A 82 -15.88 29.93 -2.59
N ILE A 83 -15.04 28.88 -2.68
CA ILE A 83 -14.64 28.32 -3.97
C ILE A 83 -15.83 27.70 -4.70
N LYS A 84 -16.71 27.02 -3.97
CA LYS A 84 -17.93 26.42 -4.52
C LYS A 84 -18.84 27.49 -5.12
N GLU A 85 -19.07 28.61 -4.43
CA GLU A 85 -19.87 29.72 -4.96
C GLU A 85 -19.30 30.30 -6.26
N LEU A 86 -17.97 30.42 -6.36
CA LEU A 86 -17.32 30.87 -7.60
C LEU A 86 -17.51 29.85 -8.73
N MET A 87 -17.44 28.55 -8.44
CA MET A 87 -17.68 27.49 -9.42
C MET A 87 -19.15 27.45 -9.89
N GLU A 88 -20.11 27.71 -9.00
CA GLU A 88 -21.54 27.79 -9.35
C GLU A 88 -21.87 28.99 -10.25
N ARG A 89 -21.03 30.03 -10.21
CA ARG A 89 -21.11 31.21 -11.09
C ARG A 89 -20.32 31.07 -12.39
N ASP A 90 -19.79 29.87 -12.65
CA ASP A 90 -18.91 29.58 -13.79
C ASP A 90 -17.69 30.53 -13.88
N GLU A 91 -17.20 31.02 -12.74
CA GLU A 91 -15.98 31.81 -12.73
C GLU A 91 -14.76 30.93 -13.03
N ILE A 92 -13.85 31.45 -13.85
CA ILE A 92 -12.61 30.75 -14.21
C ILE A 92 -11.68 30.74 -13.00
N LEU A 93 -11.43 29.55 -12.46
CA LEU A 93 -10.48 29.33 -11.38
C LEU A 93 -9.13 28.87 -11.92
N PRO A 94 -8.01 29.13 -11.21
CA PRO A 94 -6.72 28.55 -11.57
C PRO A 94 -6.81 27.02 -11.61
N PRO A 95 -5.99 26.33 -12.43
CA PRO A 95 -5.92 24.87 -12.42
C PRO A 95 -5.37 24.35 -11.09
N VAL A 96 -5.81 23.16 -10.68
CA VAL A 96 -5.20 22.45 -9.55
C VAL A 96 -3.81 21.92 -9.93
N LYS A 97 -2.95 21.62 -8.96
CA LYS A 97 -1.65 20.98 -9.24
C LYS A 97 -1.68 19.56 -8.72
N LEU A 98 -1.38 18.59 -9.57
CA LEU A 98 -1.50 17.17 -9.24
C LEU A 98 -0.20 16.42 -9.57
N TYR A 99 0.15 15.48 -8.70
CA TYR A 99 1.02 14.38 -9.09
C TYR A 99 0.18 13.21 -9.62
N LYS A 100 0.70 12.48 -10.60
CA LYS A 100 0.10 11.26 -11.16
C LYS A 100 1.00 10.06 -10.89
N ILE A 101 0.47 8.97 -10.34
CA ILE A 101 1.17 7.69 -10.20
C ILE A 101 0.28 6.61 -10.80
N GLY A 102 0.78 5.83 -11.76
CA GLY A 102 -0.09 4.95 -12.55
C GLY A 102 -1.14 5.80 -13.27
N ASP A 103 -2.42 5.59 -13.00
CA ASP A 103 -3.54 6.44 -13.44
C ASP A 103 -4.27 7.15 -12.30
N ALA A 104 -3.74 7.06 -11.08
CA ALA A 104 -4.20 7.78 -9.91
C ALA A 104 -3.59 9.19 -9.83
N TYR A 105 -4.34 10.12 -9.25
CA TYR A 105 -3.92 11.50 -9.02
C TYR A 105 -3.89 11.86 -7.52
N PHE A 106 -2.88 12.63 -7.15
CA PHE A 106 -2.61 13.10 -5.81
C PHE A 106 -2.51 14.62 -5.81
N VAL A 107 -3.25 15.27 -4.92
CA VAL A 107 -3.34 16.73 -4.89
C VAL A 107 -2.10 17.33 -4.23
N LEU A 108 -1.31 18.07 -5.02
CA LEU A 108 -0.22 18.92 -4.54
C LEU A 108 -0.76 20.28 -4.10
N ASP A 109 -1.63 20.89 -4.92
CA ASP A 109 -2.33 22.14 -4.60
C ASP A 109 -3.77 22.12 -5.12
N GLY A 110 -4.68 22.72 -4.34
CA GLY A 110 -6.10 22.81 -4.71
C GLY A 110 -7.04 21.80 -4.07
N ASN A 111 -6.72 21.24 -2.89
CA ASN A 111 -7.58 20.29 -2.19
C ASN A 111 -9.04 20.79 -2.02
N HIS A 112 -9.24 22.06 -1.64
CA HIS A 112 -10.59 22.64 -1.53
C HIS A 112 -11.31 22.79 -2.88
N ARG A 113 -10.58 22.99 -3.99
CA ARG A 113 -11.15 23.03 -5.34
C ARG A 113 -11.63 21.65 -5.76
N ILE A 114 -10.86 20.60 -5.48
CA ILE A 114 -11.27 19.21 -5.70
C ILE A 114 -12.50 18.87 -4.87
N ALA A 115 -12.49 19.21 -3.57
CA ALA A 115 -13.62 18.97 -2.68
C ALA A 115 -14.89 19.70 -3.16
N ALA A 116 -14.80 20.98 -3.53
CA ALA A 116 -15.91 21.75 -4.09
C ALA A 116 -16.42 21.15 -5.41
N ALA A 117 -15.53 20.77 -6.32
CA ALA A 117 -15.91 20.20 -7.60
C ALA A 117 -16.61 18.84 -7.46
N LYS A 118 -16.13 17.97 -6.55
CA LYS A 118 -16.81 16.70 -6.23
C LYS A 118 -18.16 16.90 -5.57
N GLU A 119 -18.30 17.90 -4.69
CA GLU A 119 -19.59 18.22 -4.07
C GLU A 119 -20.62 18.79 -5.06
N LEU A 120 -20.13 19.39 -6.16
CA LEU A 120 -20.95 19.85 -7.28
C LEU A 120 -21.16 18.77 -8.35
N ASP A 121 -20.80 17.51 -8.07
CA ASP A 121 -20.89 16.38 -9.00
C ASP A 121 -20.27 16.65 -10.38
N LYS A 122 -19.21 17.48 -10.43
CA LYS A 122 -18.46 17.70 -11.68
C LYS A 122 -17.68 16.42 -12.01
N GLU A 123 -17.62 16.07 -13.29
CA GLU A 123 -16.89 14.88 -13.75
C GLU A 123 -15.38 15.15 -13.93
N PHE A 124 -15.02 16.36 -14.36
CA PHE A 124 -13.65 16.74 -14.70
C PHE A 124 -13.22 18.02 -13.99
N ILE A 125 -11.91 18.19 -13.83
CA ILE A 125 -11.28 19.42 -13.36
C ILE A 125 -10.01 19.73 -14.14
N ASP A 126 -9.73 21.01 -14.34
CA ASP A 126 -8.50 21.48 -14.96
C ASP A 126 -7.31 21.38 -14.01
N ALA A 127 -6.25 20.74 -14.47
CA ALA A 127 -5.08 20.44 -13.67
C ALA A 127 -3.76 20.65 -14.42
N ASP A 128 -2.75 21.09 -13.68
CA ASP A 128 -1.35 21.04 -14.07
C ASP A 128 -0.71 19.77 -13.49
N VAL A 129 -0.22 18.87 -14.34
CA VAL A 129 0.08 17.49 -13.95
C VAL A 129 1.56 17.16 -14.11
N THR A 130 2.16 16.63 -13.04
CA THR A 130 3.47 15.96 -13.06
C THR A 130 3.29 14.47 -12.78
N GLU A 131 3.79 13.61 -13.66
CA GLU A 131 3.70 12.16 -13.49
C GLU A 131 4.96 11.60 -12.83
N CYS A 132 4.80 10.83 -11.77
CA CYS A 132 5.82 9.97 -11.21
C CYS A 132 5.70 8.58 -11.85
N VAL A 133 6.69 8.22 -12.65
CA VAL A 133 6.72 7.00 -13.45
C VAL A 133 7.01 5.81 -12.55
N VAL A 134 6.13 4.80 -12.60
CA VAL A 134 6.29 3.53 -11.89
C VAL A 134 6.85 2.44 -12.81
N PRO A 135 7.67 1.50 -12.29
CA PRO A 135 8.12 0.35 -13.07
C PRO A 135 6.96 -0.56 -13.50
N ILE A 136 5.94 -0.66 -12.65
CA ILE A 136 4.78 -1.51 -12.83
C ILE A 136 3.51 -0.63 -12.85
N PRO A 137 2.96 -0.31 -14.03
CA PRO A 137 1.73 0.46 -14.13
C PRO A 137 0.54 -0.28 -13.51
N PHE A 138 -0.42 0.50 -13.02
CA PHE A 138 -1.70 0.02 -12.51
C PHE A 138 -2.84 0.89 -13.02
N GLN A 139 -4.05 0.36 -12.90
CA GLN A 139 -5.27 1.07 -13.23
C GLN A 139 -6.22 1.11 -12.05
N VAL A 140 -6.73 2.29 -11.70
CA VAL A 140 -7.74 2.46 -10.65
C VAL A 140 -9.09 1.86 -11.09
N GLY A 141 -9.48 2.00 -12.36
CA GLY A 141 -10.58 1.22 -12.97
C GLY A 141 -11.87 1.09 -12.14
N ASP A 142 -12.51 -0.09 -12.23
CA ASP A 142 -13.67 -0.49 -11.40
C ASP A 142 -13.25 -0.98 -10.00
N ASP A 143 -11.95 -1.15 -9.77
CA ASP A 143 -11.41 -1.70 -8.53
C ASP A 143 -11.25 -0.57 -7.48
N GLU A 144 -11.24 -0.89 -6.18
CA GLU A 144 -10.98 0.14 -5.17
C GLU A 144 -9.54 0.67 -5.34
N PRO A 145 -9.27 1.99 -5.34
CA PRO A 145 -7.92 2.51 -5.60
C PRO A 145 -6.82 1.90 -4.72
N ARG A 146 -7.16 1.57 -3.48
CA ARG A 146 -6.24 0.91 -2.52
C ARG A 146 -5.87 -0.50 -2.98
N GLU A 147 -6.83 -1.28 -3.50
CA GLU A 147 -6.60 -2.62 -4.03
C GLU A 147 -5.71 -2.59 -5.28
N ALA A 148 -5.94 -1.63 -6.19
CA ALA A 148 -5.11 -1.46 -7.39
C ALA A 148 -3.64 -1.17 -7.05
N ILE A 149 -3.39 -0.36 -6.01
CA ILE A 149 -2.03 -0.08 -5.51
C ILE A 149 -1.41 -1.34 -4.89
N LEU A 150 -2.16 -2.06 -4.05
CA LEU A 150 -1.69 -3.31 -3.43
C LEU A 150 -1.30 -4.37 -4.47
N ASP A 151 -2.12 -4.53 -5.53
CA ASP A 151 -1.80 -5.42 -6.64
C ASP A 151 -0.53 -4.99 -7.40
N ALA A 152 -0.35 -3.68 -7.61
CA ALA A 152 0.85 -3.14 -8.24
C ALA A 152 2.12 -3.40 -7.42
N GLU A 153 2.04 -3.20 -6.09
CA GLU A 153 3.14 -3.50 -5.18
C GLU A 153 3.47 -4.99 -5.17
N TYR A 154 2.46 -5.85 -5.19
CA TYR A 154 2.67 -7.29 -5.20
C TYR A 154 3.36 -7.73 -6.50
N ARG A 155 2.90 -7.22 -7.65
CA ARG A 155 3.55 -7.48 -8.94
C ARG A 155 4.99 -6.99 -8.97
N LEU A 156 5.27 -5.81 -8.42
CA LEU A 156 6.64 -5.30 -8.28
C LEU A 156 7.50 -6.21 -7.38
N PHE A 157 6.92 -6.73 -6.30
CA PHE A 157 7.60 -7.69 -5.44
C PHE A 157 7.91 -9.01 -6.15
N LEU A 158 6.96 -9.57 -6.92
CA LEU A 158 7.19 -10.77 -7.71
C LEU A 158 8.24 -10.53 -8.80
N GLU A 159 8.21 -9.39 -9.50
CA GLU A 159 9.23 -9.02 -10.48
C GLU A 159 10.64 -8.99 -9.86
N LYS A 160 10.76 -8.50 -8.63
CA LYS A 160 12.05 -8.39 -7.93
C LYS A 160 12.54 -9.72 -7.34
N THR A 161 11.62 -10.59 -6.93
CA THR A 161 11.96 -11.81 -6.16
C THR A 161 11.84 -13.09 -6.96
N HIS A 162 11.09 -13.06 -8.07
CA HIS A 162 10.68 -14.22 -8.85
C HIS A 162 10.04 -15.32 -7.98
N LEU A 163 9.38 -14.95 -6.87
CA LEU A 163 8.82 -15.93 -5.92
C LEU A 163 7.82 -16.88 -6.60
N ASP A 164 7.04 -16.38 -7.55
CA ASP A 164 6.07 -17.14 -8.35
C ASP A 164 6.73 -18.20 -9.24
N ILE A 165 7.96 -17.96 -9.68
CA ILE A 165 8.75 -18.91 -10.47
C ILE A 165 9.51 -19.87 -9.55
N LEU A 166 10.13 -19.35 -8.49
CA LEU A 166 10.97 -20.11 -7.56
C LEU A 166 10.14 -21.04 -6.67
N ARG A 167 8.90 -20.66 -6.35
CA ARG A 167 7.94 -21.44 -5.55
C ARG A 167 6.56 -21.46 -6.22
N PRO A 168 6.34 -22.20 -7.32
CA PRO A 168 5.09 -22.16 -8.09
C PRO A 168 3.81 -22.52 -7.33
N HIS A 169 3.94 -23.15 -6.15
CA HIS A 169 2.83 -23.51 -5.28
C HIS A 169 2.72 -22.61 -4.04
N HIS A 170 3.44 -21.48 -4.02
CA HIS A 170 3.32 -20.52 -2.93
C HIS A 170 1.87 -20.02 -2.85
N GLN A 171 1.38 -19.81 -1.63
CA GLN A 171 0.15 -19.07 -1.45
C GLN A 171 0.45 -17.59 -1.70
N PRO A 172 -0.46 -16.81 -2.30
CA PRO A 172 -0.26 -15.39 -2.45
C PRO A 172 -0.06 -14.75 -1.08
N ILE A 173 0.86 -13.80 -1.06
CA ILE A 173 1.13 -13.01 0.13
C ILE A 173 0.21 -11.81 0.03
N GLU A 174 -0.77 -11.72 0.93
CA GLU A 174 -1.72 -10.60 0.97
C GLU A 174 -1.37 -9.63 2.10
N PHE A 175 -1.73 -8.36 1.91
CA PHE A 175 -1.62 -7.30 2.91
C PHE A 175 -2.87 -6.42 2.88
N SER A 176 -3.27 -5.91 4.04
CA SER A 176 -4.37 -4.95 4.19
C SER A 176 -3.95 -3.50 3.93
N THR A 177 -2.65 -3.22 3.84
CA THR A 177 -2.12 -1.85 3.75
C THR A 177 -0.92 -1.80 2.80
N HIS A 178 -0.82 -0.71 2.04
CA HIS A 178 0.26 -0.49 1.08
C HIS A 178 1.63 -0.30 1.77
N GLY A 179 2.71 -0.40 1.01
CA GLY A 179 4.10 -0.27 1.46
C GLY A 179 4.71 -1.52 2.08
N ARG A 180 3.90 -2.56 2.37
CA ARG A 180 4.34 -3.74 3.11
C ARG A 180 5.21 -4.69 2.30
N TYR A 181 5.03 -4.76 0.99
CA TYR A 181 5.89 -5.58 0.12
C TYR A 181 7.33 -5.06 0.05
N ALA A 182 7.54 -3.74 0.12
CA ALA A 182 8.89 -3.17 0.21
C ALA A 182 9.58 -3.57 1.54
N VAL A 183 8.82 -3.68 2.63
CA VAL A 183 9.33 -4.20 3.91
C VAL A 183 9.70 -5.68 3.77
N LEU A 184 8.84 -6.48 3.15
CA LEU A 184 9.08 -7.91 2.91
C LEU A 184 10.36 -8.14 2.08
N TYR A 185 10.56 -7.34 1.04
CA TYR A 185 11.78 -7.38 0.23
C TYR A 185 13.03 -7.06 1.07
N ARG A 186 12.96 -6.10 2.01
CA ARG A 186 14.06 -5.83 2.94
C ARG A 186 14.35 -7.03 3.86
N HIS A 187 13.33 -7.70 4.39
CA HIS A 187 13.53 -8.92 5.19
C HIS A 187 14.25 -10.02 4.40
N ILE A 188 13.93 -10.20 3.11
CA ILE A 188 14.63 -11.16 2.24
C ILE A 188 16.10 -10.77 2.08
N GLN A 189 16.39 -9.48 1.91
CA GLN A 189 17.75 -8.97 1.76
C GLN A 189 18.57 -9.09 3.04
N GLU A 190 17.96 -8.85 4.20
CA GLU A 190 18.57 -9.08 5.51
C GLU A 190 18.83 -10.58 5.73
N HIS A 191 17.86 -11.44 5.43
CA HIS A 191 18.01 -12.89 5.48
C HIS A 191 19.17 -13.37 4.59
N ARG A 192 19.25 -12.85 3.35
CA ARG A 192 20.34 -13.12 2.42
C ARG A 192 21.71 -12.81 3.02
N TYR A 193 21.84 -11.67 3.68
CA TYR A 193 23.07 -11.24 4.32
C TYR A 193 23.49 -12.22 5.43
N PHE A 194 22.60 -12.53 6.36
CA PHE A 194 22.90 -13.46 7.46
C PHE A 194 23.17 -14.88 6.98
N LEU A 195 22.41 -15.36 5.99
CA LEU A 195 22.62 -16.68 5.38
C LEU A 195 24.01 -16.78 4.71
N GLY A 196 24.51 -15.67 4.15
CA GLY A 196 25.86 -15.61 3.60
C GLY A 196 26.96 -15.72 4.66
N ILE A 197 26.74 -15.12 5.84
CA ILE A 197 27.64 -15.25 6.99
C ILE A 197 27.65 -16.70 7.48
N GLU A 198 26.47 -17.29 7.71
CA GLU A 198 26.33 -18.68 8.19
C GLU A 198 27.04 -19.68 7.25
N ARG A 199 26.87 -19.49 5.94
CA ARG A 199 27.49 -20.35 4.91
C ARG A 199 28.95 -20.00 4.63
N SER A 200 29.46 -18.90 5.18
CA SER A 200 30.77 -18.34 4.84
C SER A 200 30.97 -18.19 3.33
N ALA A 201 29.90 -17.85 2.60
CA ALA A 201 29.88 -17.80 1.14
C ALA A 201 28.81 -16.83 0.62
N PRO A 202 29.01 -16.20 -0.55
CA PRO A 202 27.98 -15.38 -1.18
C PRO A 202 26.70 -16.17 -1.46
N VAL A 203 25.55 -15.56 -1.18
CA VAL A 203 24.22 -16.11 -1.46
C VAL A 203 23.56 -15.26 -2.54
N SER A 204 22.99 -15.90 -3.56
CA SER A 204 22.19 -15.22 -4.60
C SER A 204 20.85 -14.75 -4.05
N LEU A 205 20.18 -13.83 -4.74
CA LEU A 205 18.85 -13.39 -4.32
C LEU A 205 17.85 -14.53 -4.37
N GLU A 206 17.89 -15.36 -5.41
CA GLU A 206 17.01 -16.50 -5.61
C GLU A 206 17.17 -17.54 -4.49
N GLN A 207 18.40 -17.84 -4.09
CA GLN A 207 18.66 -18.71 -2.94
C GLN A 207 18.11 -18.14 -1.63
N ALA A 208 18.21 -16.82 -1.45
CA ALA A 208 17.67 -16.16 -0.27
C ALA A 208 16.14 -16.14 -0.27
N VAL A 209 15.49 -15.88 -1.40
CA VAL A 209 14.02 -15.92 -1.56
C VAL A 209 13.50 -17.32 -1.22
N ILE A 210 14.13 -18.35 -1.80
CA ILE A 210 13.83 -19.76 -1.51
C ILE A 210 13.93 -20.05 -0.02
N SER A 211 15.09 -19.73 0.58
CA SER A 211 15.33 -20.02 1.98
C SER A 211 14.38 -19.24 2.87
N TRP A 212 14.21 -17.94 2.64
CA TRP A 212 13.29 -17.10 3.42
C TRP A 212 11.86 -17.62 3.37
N TYR A 213 11.38 -18.01 2.18
CA TYR A 213 10.01 -18.50 2.03
C TYR A 213 9.79 -19.79 2.82
N ASP A 214 10.74 -20.73 2.74
CA ASP A 214 10.63 -22.06 3.35
C ASP A 214 10.91 -22.06 4.85
N THR A 215 11.87 -21.27 5.32
CA THR A 215 12.38 -21.34 6.70
C THR A 215 11.92 -20.19 7.59
N ILE A 216 11.35 -19.12 7.02
CA ILE A 216 10.88 -17.96 7.78
C ILE A 216 9.40 -17.71 7.52
N TRP A 217 9.01 -17.40 6.28
CA TRP A 217 7.64 -17.03 5.95
C TRP A 217 6.65 -18.15 6.24
N THR A 218 6.86 -19.34 5.63
CA THR A 218 5.92 -20.46 5.74
C THR A 218 5.76 -20.92 7.20
N PRO A 219 6.84 -21.15 7.98
CA PRO A 219 6.69 -21.51 9.39
C PRO A 219 5.94 -20.46 10.21
N MET A 220 6.20 -19.17 9.99
CA MET A 220 5.50 -18.08 10.68
C MET A 220 4.01 -18.05 10.36
N VAL A 221 3.63 -18.17 9.09
CA VAL A 221 2.22 -18.24 8.67
C VAL A 221 1.53 -19.46 9.27
N LEU A 222 2.21 -20.62 9.30
CA LEU A 222 1.67 -21.82 9.96
C LEU A 222 1.46 -21.62 11.46
N LEU A 223 2.37 -20.92 12.16
CA LEU A 223 2.18 -20.57 13.57
C LEU A 223 1.02 -19.60 13.78
N ILE A 224 0.92 -18.55 12.96
CA ILE A 224 -0.20 -17.59 12.99
C ILE A 224 -1.54 -18.31 12.87
N ASN A 225 -1.64 -19.23 11.91
CA ASN A 225 -2.85 -20.02 11.67
C ASN A 225 -3.12 -21.05 12.76
N LYS A 226 -2.08 -21.76 13.25
CA LYS A 226 -2.20 -22.72 14.35
C LYS A 226 -2.72 -22.07 15.63
N HIS A 227 -2.25 -20.86 15.94
CA HIS A 227 -2.65 -20.11 17.13
C HIS A 227 -3.89 -19.22 16.89
N LYS A 228 -4.49 -19.25 15.69
CA LYS A 228 -5.69 -18.48 15.33
C LYS A 228 -5.55 -16.97 15.62
N ILE A 229 -4.34 -16.43 15.48
CA ILE A 229 -4.03 -15.04 15.88
C ILE A 229 -4.90 -14.05 15.10
N LEU A 230 -5.22 -14.34 13.83
CA LEU A 230 -6.09 -13.52 13.00
C LEU A 230 -7.48 -13.24 13.61
N GLU A 231 -8.02 -14.14 14.44
CA GLU A 231 -9.32 -13.93 15.10
C GLU A 231 -9.31 -12.68 16.00
N CYS A 232 -8.13 -12.29 16.50
CA CYS A 232 -7.94 -11.09 17.32
C CYS A 232 -7.72 -9.80 16.51
N PHE A 233 -7.53 -9.89 15.19
CA PHE A 233 -7.21 -8.75 14.32
C PHE A 233 -8.13 -8.70 13.09
N PRO A 234 -9.42 -8.35 13.26
CA PRO A 234 -10.35 -8.24 12.15
C PRO A 234 -9.85 -7.27 11.07
N GLY A 235 -9.93 -7.69 9.80
CA GLY A 235 -9.50 -6.90 8.65
C GLY A 235 -7.99 -6.95 8.35
N ARG A 236 -7.22 -7.76 9.09
CA ARG A 236 -5.80 -8.03 8.81
C ARG A 236 -5.61 -9.38 8.13
N THR A 237 -4.45 -9.53 7.49
CA THR A 237 -4.00 -10.74 6.76
C THR A 237 -2.85 -11.43 7.48
N GLU A 238 -2.48 -12.66 7.08
CA GLU A 238 -1.26 -13.29 7.62
C GLU A 238 0.00 -12.47 7.33
N GLY A 239 0.04 -11.73 6.20
CA GLY A 239 1.17 -10.85 5.90
C GLY A 239 1.29 -9.70 6.87
N ASP A 240 0.18 -9.04 7.20
CA ASP A 240 0.20 -7.96 8.20
C ASP A 240 0.73 -8.46 9.54
N LEU A 241 0.22 -9.62 9.99
CA LEU A 241 0.66 -10.23 11.24
C LEU A 241 2.12 -10.69 11.19
N TYR A 242 2.57 -11.25 10.07
CA TYR A 242 3.97 -11.59 9.88
C TYR A 242 4.88 -10.38 10.13
N ILE A 243 4.58 -9.23 9.52
CA ILE A 243 5.37 -8.01 9.73
C ILE A 243 5.31 -7.56 11.19
N PHE A 244 4.12 -7.54 11.80
CA PHE A 244 3.97 -7.09 13.18
C PHE A 244 4.73 -7.98 14.17
N ILE A 245 4.62 -9.31 14.02
CA ILE A 245 5.31 -10.26 14.90
C ILE A 245 6.82 -10.22 14.67
N MET A 246 7.30 -10.10 13.43
CA MET A 246 8.73 -9.99 13.15
C MET A 246 9.33 -8.71 13.77
N ASN A 247 8.63 -7.58 13.65
CA ASN A 247 9.05 -6.34 14.30
C ASN A 247 9.03 -6.46 15.83
N HIS A 248 7.98 -7.07 16.39
CA HIS A 248 7.87 -7.32 17.83
C HIS A 248 9.00 -8.22 18.35
N ARG A 249 9.30 -9.31 17.65
CA ARG A 249 10.43 -10.20 17.95
C ARG A 249 11.75 -9.45 17.99
N TRP A 250 11.99 -8.57 17.02
CA TRP A 250 13.20 -7.75 16.98
C TRP A 250 13.30 -6.87 18.24
N VAL A 251 12.23 -6.16 18.60
CA VAL A 251 12.18 -5.31 19.81
C VAL A 251 12.42 -6.13 21.08
N LEU A 252 11.78 -7.30 21.21
CA LEU A 252 12.00 -8.19 22.37
C LEU A 252 13.44 -8.69 22.45
N SER A 253 14.01 -9.08 21.31
CA SER A 253 15.37 -9.58 21.24
C SER A 253 16.40 -8.52 21.64
N GLN A 254 16.17 -7.25 21.25
CA GLN A 254 16.99 -6.13 21.68
C GLN A 254 16.93 -5.92 23.21
N LYS A 255 15.72 -6.03 23.80
CA LYS A 255 15.55 -5.90 25.26
C LYS A 255 16.18 -7.07 26.03
N ALA A 256 16.09 -8.28 25.51
CA ALA A 256 16.61 -9.49 26.14
C ALA A 256 18.13 -9.67 25.93
N GLY A 257 18.72 -8.97 24.95
CA GLY A 257 20.12 -9.15 24.55
C GLY A 257 20.38 -10.45 23.78
N VAL A 258 19.34 -11.20 23.44
CA VAL A 258 19.39 -12.48 22.72
C VAL A 258 18.13 -12.64 21.88
N ASP A 259 18.23 -13.36 20.77
CA ASP A 259 17.08 -13.70 19.94
C ASP A 259 16.08 -14.58 20.72
N VAL A 260 14.88 -14.05 20.94
CA VAL A 260 13.83 -14.75 21.69
C VAL A 260 13.15 -15.86 20.89
N GLY A 261 13.35 -15.89 19.57
CA GLY A 261 12.69 -16.84 18.67
C GLY A 261 11.23 -16.48 18.34
N PRO A 262 10.64 -17.14 17.32
CA PRO A 262 9.32 -16.79 16.81
C PRO A 262 8.16 -17.18 17.75
N GLU A 263 8.24 -18.32 18.44
CA GLU A 263 7.18 -18.79 19.34
C GLU A 263 7.03 -17.89 20.56
N GLU A 264 8.14 -17.46 21.15
CA GLU A 264 8.13 -16.53 22.28
C GLU A 264 7.60 -15.16 21.87
N ALA A 265 8.00 -14.67 20.69
CA ALA A 265 7.49 -13.43 20.15
C ALA A 265 5.97 -13.49 19.91
N ILE A 266 5.45 -14.59 19.39
CA ILE A 266 4.01 -14.81 19.23
C ILE A 266 3.31 -14.84 20.58
N ARG A 267 3.82 -15.61 21.54
CA ARG A 267 3.25 -15.71 22.89
C ARG A 267 3.15 -14.34 23.54
N HIS A 268 4.22 -13.56 23.50
CA HIS A 268 4.25 -12.21 24.04
C HIS A 268 3.36 -11.25 23.24
N PHE A 269 3.29 -11.38 21.92
CA PHE A 269 2.39 -10.57 21.09
C PHE A 269 0.91 -10.85 21.40
N CYS A 270 0.55 -12.10 21.68
CA CYS A 270 -0.81 -12.45 22.10
C CYS A 270 -1.14 -11.99 23.54
N LEU A 271 -0.16 -11.94 24.45
CA LEU A 271 -0.36 -11.56 25.86
C LEU A 271 -0.30 -10.06 26.11
N GLU A 272 0.61 -9.35 25.46
CA GLU A 272 0.91 -7.94 25.71
C GLU A 272 0.89 -7.07 24.45
N GLY A 273 0.62 -7.64 23.28
CA GLY A 273 0.65 -6.90 22.02
C GLY A 273 -0.37 -5.77 22.03
N PRO A 274 0.05 -4.51 21.82
CA PRO A 274 -0.92 -3.45 21.59
C PRO A 274 -1.68 -3.79 20.31
N CYS A 275 -2.99 -3.54 20.29
CA CYS A 275 -3.69 -3.32 19.04
C CYS A 275 -2.89 -2.25 18.28
N PRO A 276 -2.24 -2.58 17.14
CA PRO A 276 -1.38 -1.60 16.48
C PRO A 276 -2.28 -0.45 16.02
N ALA A 277 -2.02 0.74 16.56
CA ALA A 277 -2.60 1.96 16.02
C ALA A 277 -2.26 2.03 14.52
N PRO A 278 -3.18 2.51 13.67
CA PRO A 278 -2.89 2.70 12.26
C PRO A 278 -1.69 3.65 12.15
N VAL A 279 -0.63 3.16 11.51
CA VAL A 279 0.44 4.01 10.96
C VAL A 279 0.09 4.22 9.51
#